data_AF-A0A4V2MII7-F1
#
_entry.id   AF-A0A4V2MII7-F1
#
_cell.length_a   1.000
_cell.length_b   1.000
_cell.length_c   1.000
_cell.angle_alpha   90.00
_cell.angle_beta   90.00
_cell.angle_gamma   90.00
#
_symmetry.space_group_name_H-M   'P 1'
#
loop_
_entity.id
_entity.type
_entity.pdbx_description
1 polymer ?
#
loop_
_entity_poly.entity_id
_entity_poly.type
_entity_poly.pdbx_seq_one_letter_code
_entity_poly.pdbx_strand_id
1 'polypeptide(L)' 'MNVAIIFIYILVGLWLISIIWTVKDIAKHPHRKKVKKLIWTNIVVIFPFGGLIIYYLMGRKNLAEA' A
#
# COMPACT_ATOMS: atom_id res chain seq x y z
N MET A 1 23.09 -21.10 3.00
CA MET A 1 22.17 -20.12 2.37
C MET A 1 22.94 -18.83 2.15
N ASN A 2 22.94 -18.27 0.94
CA ASN A 2 23.80 -17.14 0.59
C ASN A 2 23.34 -15.88 1.34
N VAL A 3 24.26 -15.09 1.93
CA VAL A 3 23.89 -13.92 2.76
C VAL A 3 23.08 -12.89 1.97
N ALA A 4 23.41 -12.70 0.69
CA ALA A 4 22.66 -11.85 -0.22
C ALA A 4 21.19 -12.29 -0.38
N ILE A 5 20.94 -13.60 -0.41
CA ILE A 5 19.59 -14.17 -0.55
C ILE A 5 18.77 -13.89 0.72
N ILE A 6 19.39 -14.04 1.90
CA ILE A 6 18.74 -13.72 3.19
C ILE A 6 18.34 -12.25 3.24
N PHE A 7 19.24 -11.36 2.81
CA PHE A 7 18.97 -9.93 2.75
C PHE A 7 17.80 -9.59 1.82
N ILE A 8 17.75 -10.21 0.63
CA ILE A 8 16.64 -10.04 -0.32
C ILE A 8 15.31 -10.49 0.32
N TYR A 9 15.28 -11.63 1.01
CA TYR A 9 14.05 -12.10 1.66
C TYR A 9 13.55 -11.15 2.74
N ILE A 10 14.45 -10.57 3.54
CA ILE A 10 14.09 -9.56 4.54
C ILE A 10 13.49 -8.32 3.87
N LEU A 11 14.11 -7.86 2.76
CA LEU A 11 13.64 -6.69 2.01
C LEU A 11 12.23 -6.92 1.43
N VAL A 12 12.02 -8.09 0.83
CA VAL A 12 10.72 -8.50 0.27
C VAL A 12 9.67 -8.63 1.38
N GLY A 13 10.04 -9.19 2.54
CA GLY A 13 9.16 -9.30 3.70
C GLY A 13 8.69 -7.94 4.21
N LEU A 14 9.62 -6.99 4.41
CA LEU A 14 9.30 -5.61 4.79
C LEU A 14 8.38 -4.91 3.78
N TRP A 15 8.60 -5.19 2.50
CA TRP A 15 7.79 -4.63 1.43
C TRP A 15 6.36 -5.17 1.44
N LEU A 16 6.16 -6.49 1.59
CA LEU A 16 4.83 -7.09 1.73
C LEU A 16 4.08 -6.56 2.96
N ILE A 17 4.77 -6.40 4.08
CA ILE A 17 4.19 -5.81 5.30
C ILE A 17 3.69 -4.38 5.02
N SER A 18 4.45 -3.59 4.25
CA SER A 18 4.08 -2.22 3.88
C SER A 18 2.83 -2.17 2.99
N ILE A 19 2.68 -3.12 2.07
CA ILE A 19 1.48 -3.26 1.22
C ILE A 19 0.26 -3.58 2.08
N ILE A 20 0.36 -4.60 2.95
CA ILE A 20 -0.73 -5.02 3.83
C ILE A 20 -1.14 -3.87 4.75
N TRP A 21 -0.17 -3.17 5.33
CA TRP A 21 -0.41 -2.01 6.18
C TRP A 21 -1.17 -0.92 5.43
N THR A 22 -0.76 -0.63 4.20
CA THR A 22 -1.40 0.37 3.35
C THR A 22 -2.84 -0.01 3.00
N VAL A 23 -3.09 -1.27 2.64
CA VAL A 23 -4.45 -1.76 2.36
C VAL A 23 -5.33 -1.66 3.60
N LYS A 24 -4.80 -1.96 4.79
CA LYS A 24 -5.51 -1.80 6.07
C LYS A 24 -5.79 -0.34 6.38
N ASP A 25 -4.86 0.56 6.09
CA ASP A 25 -5.02 2.01 6.24
C ASP A 25 -6.12 2.56 5.32
N ILE A 26 -6.11 2.16 4.04
CA ILE A 26 -7.20 2.44 3.10
C ILE A 26 -8.52 1.94 3.69
N ALA A 27 -8.57 0.69 4.16
CA ALA A 27 -9.78 0.04 4.67
C ALA A 27 -10.38 0.70 5.93
N LYS A 28 -9.60 1.46 6.73
CA LYS A 28 -10.11 2.20 7.89
C LYS A 28 -11.00 3.40 7.54
N HIS A 29 -10.94 3.91 6.30
CA HIS A 29 -11.67 5.11 5.92
C HIS A 29 -13.20 4.89 5.81
N PRO A 30 -14.05 5.93 5.95
CA PRO A 30 -15.51 5.78 6.01
C PRO A 30 -16.12 5.08 4.79
N HIS A 31 -17.18 4.32 5.03
CA HIS A 31 -17.85 3.48 4.02
C HIS A 31 -18.52 4.27 2.88
N ARG A 32 -18.71 5.59 3.04
CA ARG A 32 -19.21 6.47 1.96
C ARG A 32 -18.25 6.59 0.78
N LYS A 33 -17.00 6.13 0.91
CA LYS A 33 -15.94 6.24 -0.10
C LYS A 33 -15.55 4.89 -0.74
N LYS A 34 -16.50 3.96 -0.93
CA LYS A 34 -16.23 2.60 -1.46
C LYS A 34 -15.44 2.59 -2.77
N VAL A 35 -15.81 3.45 -3.73
CA VAL A 35 -15.17 3.51 -5.05
C VAL A 35 -13.72 4.01 -4.93
N LYS A 36 -13.47 5.09 -4.19
CA LYS A 36 -12.12 5.62 -3.96
C LYS A 36 -11.23 4.61 -3.21
N LYS A 37 -11.77 3.85 -2.26
CA LYS A 37 -11.05 2.74 -1.60
C LYS A 37 -10.59 1.69 -2.62
N LEU A 38 -11.52 1.21 -3.46
CA LEU A 38 -11.24 0.19 -4.46
C LEU A 38 -10.14 0.64 -5.43
N ILE A 39 -10.21 1.89 -5.91
CA ILE A 39 -9.20 2.47 -6.80
C ILE A 39 -7.83 2.49 -6.12
N TRP A 40 -7.73 3.01 -4.89
CA TRP A 40 -6.45 3.08 -4.17
C TRP A 40 -5.88 1.71 -3.82
N THR A 41 -6.73 0.75 -3.43
CA THR A 41 -6.30 -0.63 -3.20
C THR A 41 -5.77 -1.25 -4.47
N ASN A 42 -6.46 -1.10 -5.62
CA ASN A 42 -5.96 -1.64 -6.89
C ASN A 42 -4.65 -0.99 -7.33
N ILE A 43 -4.49 0.32 -7.17
CA ILE A 43 -3.24 1.03 -7.48
C ILE A 43 -2.08 0.46 -6.63
N VAL A 44 -2.29 0.27 -5.34
CA VAL A 44 -1.27 -0.26 -4.41
C VAL A 44 -0.98 -1.75 -4.66
N VAL A 45 -1.97 -2.54 -5.08
CA VAL A 45 -1.78 -3.98 -5.34
C VAL A 45 -1.14 -4.23 -6.71
N ILE A 46 -1.58 -3.54 -7.76
CA ILE A 46 -1.08 -3.72 -9.14
C ILE A 46 0.28 -3.04 -9.32
N PHE A 47 0.48 -1.87 -8.71
CA PHE A 47 1.74 -1.14 -8.69
C PHE A 47 2.28 -1.09 -7.26
N PRO A 48 2.90 -2.16 -6.76
CA PRO A 48 3.23 -2.24 -5.35
C PRO A 48 4.37 -1.31 -4.92
N PHE A 49 5.31 -0.96 -5.80
CA PHE A 49 6.28 0.11 -5.50
C PHE A 49 5.69 1.51 -5.78
N GLY A 50 5.26 1.76 -7.01
CA GLY A 50 4.76 3.08 -7.43
C GLY A 50 3.48 3.48 -6.70
N GLY A 51 2.53 2.56 -6.57
CA GLY A 51 1.26 2.76 -5.88
C GLY A 51 1.41 2.99 -4.38
N LEU A 52 2.37 2.34 -3.70
CA LEU A 52 2.70 2.67 -2.31
C LEU A 52 3.17 4.12 -2.17
N ILE A 53 4.08 4.56 -3.04
CA ILE A 53 4.62 5.94 -3.03
C ILE A 53 3.50 6.94 -3.31
N ILE A 54 2.70 6.70 -4.36
CA ILE A 54 1.60 7.57 -4.77
C ILE A 54 0.52 7.62 -3.68
N TYR A 55 0.25 6.50 -3.00
CA TYR A 55 -0.69 6.44 -1.87
C TYR A 55 -0.21 7.30 -0.71
N TYR A 56 1.08 7.19 -0.37
CA TYR A 56 1.65 7.94 0.74
C TYR A 56 1.65 9.45 0.48
N LEU A 57 1.97 9.87 -0.75
CA LEU A 57 2.04 11.28 -1.14
C LEU A 57 0.66 11.92 -1.31
N MET A 58 -0.26 11.20 -1.98
CA MET A 58 -1.50 11.80 -2.47
C MET A 58 -2.75 11.04 -2.02
N GLY A 59 -2.69 9.71 -1.89
CA GLY A 59 -3.84 8.89 -1.55
C GLY A 59 -4.36 9.08 -0.14
N ARG A 60 -3.46 9.22 0.84
CA ARG A 60 -3.84 9.48 2.22
C ARG A 60 -4.59 10.81 2.38
N LYS A 61 -4.15 11.87 1.68
CA LYS A 61 -4.83 13.18 1.64
C LYS A 61 -6.16 13.11 0.90
N ASN A 62 -6.20 12.48 -0.28
CA ASN A 62 -7.43 12.33 -1.07
C ASN A 62 -8.52 11.54 -0.34
N LEU A 63 -8.15 10.52 0.45
CA LEU A 63 -9.09 9.76 1.26
C LEU A 63 -9.51 10.50 2.53
N ALA A 64 -8.71 11.43 3.05
CA ALA A 64 -9.05 12.29 4.17
C ALA A 64 -9.95 13.47 3.77
N GLU A 65 -9.67 14.14 2.64
CA GLU A 65 -10.34 15.36 2.18
C GLU A 65 -11.67 15.14 1.45
N ALA A 66 -11.91 13.92 0.92
CA ALA A 66 -13.16 13.60 0.19
C ALA A 66 -14.39 13.37 1.08
#